data_AF-A0A832II64-F1
#
_entry.id   AF-A0A832II64-F1
#
_cell.length_a   1.000
_cell.length_b   1.000
_cell.length_c   1.000
_cell.angle_alpha   90.00
_cell.angle_beta   90.00
_cell.angle_gamma   90.00
#
_symmetry.space_group_name_H-M   'P 1'
#
loop_
_entity.id
_entity.type
_entity.pdbx_description
1 polymer ?
#
loop_
_entity_poly.entity_id
_entity_poly.type
_entity_poly.pdbx_seq_one_letter_code
_entity_poly.pdbx_strand_id
1 'polypeptide(L)'
;PVNNSSSKKAWDGYTSWYKITKDKPNTGDPTGFIEKRHNGKEAYREIYINDIGAAINQGHAPYKYPEGTIVVKESYKNREAWLKKGNKILTIMIKQAEGTSPETGDWGFIM
;
A
#
# COMPACT_ATOMS: atom_id res chain seq x y z
N PRO A 1 -37.89 -3.17 -0.28
CA PRO A 1 -36.69 -2.52 0.30
C PRO A 1 -35.41 -3.11 -0.30
N VAL A 2 -34.72 -2.35 -1.15
CA VAL A 2 -33.45 -2.77 -1.74
C VAL A 2 -32.35 -2.53 -0.69
N ASN A 3 -31.83 -3.60 -0.10
CA ASN A 3 -30.67 -3.54 0.80
C ASN A 3 -29.42 -3.16 -0.02
N ASN A 4 -29.18 -1.86 -0.16
CA ASN A 4 -27.95 -1.35 -0.75
C ASN A 4 -26.87 -1.22 0.33
N SER A 5 -26.47 -2.34 0.91
CA SER A 5 -25.28 -2.40 1.75
C SER A 5 -24.09 -2.55 0.80
N SER A 6 -23.52 -1.43 0.34
CA SER A 6 -22.14 -1.47 -0.17
C SER A 6 -21.28 -2.04 0.94
N SER A 7 -20.88 -3.31 0.82
CA SER A 7 -20.10 -4.00 1.82
C SER A 7 -18.80 -3.23 2.03
N LYS A 8 -18.61 -2.73 3.26
CA LYS A 8 -17.41 -2.00 3.66
C LYS A 8 -16.20 -2.88 3.38
N LYS A 9 -15.27 -2.40 2.55
CA LYS A 9 -14.02 -3.10 2.27
C LYS A 9 -13.13 -3.04 3.52
N ALA A 10 -12.32 -4.07 3.74
CA ALA A 10 -11.45 -4.14 4.92
C ALA A 10 -10.43 -2.97 5.01
N TRP A 11 -10.16 -2.32 3.88
CA TRP A 11 -9.28 -1.15 3.78
C TRP A 11 -10.04 0.19 3.74
N ASP A 12 -11.36 0.22 3.89
CA ASP A 12 -12.09 1.49 3.95
C ASP A 12 -11.63 2.33 5.15
N GLY A 13 -11.19 3.55 4.88
CA GLY A 13 -10.62 4.45 5.90
C GLY A 13 -9.10 4.33 6.09
N TYR A 14 -8.37 3.60 5.24
CA TYR A 14 -6.91 3.41 5.35
C TYR A 14 -6.08 4.69 5.47
N THR A 15 -6.60 5.84 5.06
CA THR A 15 -5.90 7.13 5.18
C THR A 15 -5.68 7.56 6.63
N SER A 16 -6.39 6.96 7.59
CA SER A 16 -6.14 7.14 9.04
C SER A 16 -5.13 6.14 9.62
N TRP A 17 -4.72 5.13 8.86
CA TRP A 17 -3.75 4.14 9.31
C TRP A 17 -2.32 4.69 9.36
N TYR A 18 -1.38 3.88 9.84
CA TYR A 18 0.02 4.28 9.89
C TYR A 18 0.57 4.51 8.48
N LYS A 19 0.98 5.75 8.21
CA LYS A 19 1.62 6.11 6.94
C LYS A 19 3.12 5.84 7.02
N ILE A 20 3.58 4.82 6.31
CA ILE A 20 4.99 4.42 6.25
C ILE A 20 5.83 5.54 5.62
N THR A 21 5.32 6.17 4.56
CA THR A 21 6.01 7.25 3.83
C THR A 21 5.66 8.63 4.37
N LYS A 22 5.54 8.77 5.71
CA LYS A 22 5.13 10.03 6.35
C LYS A 22 6.18 11.13 6.19
N ASP A 23 7.46 10.80 6.29
CA ASP A 23 8.56 11.77 6.27
C ASP A 23 8.92 12.20 4.85
N LYS A 24 8.81 11.28 3.88
CA LYS A 24 9.03 11.55 2.47
C LYS A 24 8.19 10.59 1.60
N PRO A 25 7.45 11.08 0.59
CA PRO A 25 6.79 10.20 -0.37
C PRO A 25 7.84 9.36 -1.11
N ASN A 26 7.53 8.10 -1.37
CA ASN A 26 8.42 7.25 -2.13
C ASN A 26 8.30 7.65 -3.61
N THR A 27 9.34 8.26 -4.17
CA THR A 27 9.42 8.56 -5.60
C THR A 27 9.81 7.31 -6.36
N GLY A 28 9.24 7.08 -7.52
CA GLY A 28 9.17 5.74 -8.09
C GLY A 28 10.48 5.06 -8.50
N ASP A 29 11.59 5.79 -8.42
CA ASP A 29 12.96 5.34 -8.65
C ASP A 29 13.93 6.00 -7.65
N PRO A 30 13.91 5.61 -6.36
CA PRO A 30 14.75 6.23 -5.34
C PRO A 30 16.24 5.87 -5.51
N THR A 31 16.54 4.83 -6.29
CA THR A 31 17.91 4.33 -6.55
C THR A 31 18.46 4.76 -7.92
N GLY A 32 17.63 5.29 -8.83
CA GLY A 32 18.04 5.63 -10.19
C GLY A 32 18.07 4.43 -11.17
N PHE A 33 17.65 3.24 -10.72
CA PHE A 33 17.80 1.98 -11.46
C PHE A 33 16.56 1.62 -12.28
N ILE A 34 15.39 2.14 -11.91
CA ILE A 34 14.10 1.74 -12.52
C ILE A 34 13.75 2.62 -13.73
N GLU A 35 14.47 3.74 -13.93
CA GLU A 35 14.40 4.67 -15.06
C GLU A 35 12.95 4.97 -15.52
N LYS A 36 12.44 4.26 -16.54
CA LYS A 36 11.13 4.46 -17.18
C LYS A 36 10.02 3.56 -16.64
N ARG A 37 10.31 2.48 -15.90
CA ARG A 37 9.26 1.61 -15.34
C ARG A 37 8.52 2.33 -14.21
N HIS A 38 7.20 2.15 -14.14
CA HIS A 38 6.33 2.75 -13.11
C HIS A 38 6.41 4.29 -12.99
N ASN A 39 6.66 4.99 -14.11
CA ASN A 39 6.88 6.45 -14.19
C ASN A 39 8.10 6.97 -13.40
N GLY A 40 9.06 6.10 -13.07
CA GLY A 40 10.37 6.51 -12.57
C GLY A 40 10.34 7.51 -11.41
N LYS A 41 11.20 8.53 -11.48
CA LYS A 41 11.31 9.61 -10.48
C LYS A 41 10.08 10.51 -10.40
N GLU A 42 9.21 10.48 -11.41
CA GLU A 42 8.02 11.31 -11.49
C GLU A 42 6.83 10.72 -10.71
N ALA A 43 6.78 9.40 -10.54
CA ALA A 43 5.72 8.78 -9.73
C ALA A 43 5.91 9.06 -8.24
N TYR A 44 4.81 9.38 -7.56
CA TYR A 44 4.76 9.50 -6.11
C TYR A 44 3.93 8.34 -5.55
N ARG A 45 4.41 7.77 -4.44
CA ARG A 45 3.72 6.68 -3.76
C ARG A 45 3.56 7.01 -2.30
N GLU A 46 2.35 6.76 -1.81
CA GLU A 46 2.06 6.76 -0.38
C GLU A 46 1.66 5.37 0.06
N ILE A 47 2.21 4.95 1.19
CA ILE A 47 2.00 3.60 1.71
C ILE A 47 1.42 3.73 3.11
N TYR A 48 0.27 3.08 3.29
CA TYR A 48 -0.47 2.98 4.54
C TYR A 48 -0.50 1.52 4.96
N ILE A 49 -0.39 1.26 6.25
CA ILE A 49 -0.45 -0.10 6.81
C ILE A 49 -1.33 -0.10 8.05
N ASN A 50 -2.22 -1.10 8.15
CA ASN A 50 -3.07 -1.23 9.33
C ASN A 50 -2.25 -1.43 10.61
N ASP A 51 -2.90 -1.26 11.75
CA ASP A 51 -2.34 -1.44 13.09
C ASP A 51 -1.60 -2.78 13.28
N ILE A 52 -2.17 -3.88 12.78
CA ILE A 52 -1.58 -5.22 12.78
C ILE A 52 -0.16 -5.20 12.19
N GLY A 53 0.00 -4.61 11.00
CA GLY A 53 1.29 -4.53 10.34
C GLY A 53 2.19 -3.40 10.83
N ALA A 54 1.61 -2.32 11.36
CA ALA A 54 2.35 -1.14 11.79
C ALA A 54 3.34 -1.46 12.92
N ALA A 55 2.95 -2.30 13.88
CA ALA A 55 3.82 -2.74 14.97
C ALA A 55 5.09 -3.44 14.47
N ILE A 56 4.96 -4.29 13.43
CA ILE A 56 6.11 -4.96 12.81
C ILE A 56 6.92 -3.99 11.96
N ASN A 57 6.27 -3.11 11.21
CA ASN A 57 6.92 -2.14 10.31
C ASN A 57 7.79 -1.13 11.07
N GLN A 58 7.41 -0.78 12.29
CA GLN A 58 8.18 0.12 13.17
C GLN A 58 9.29 -0.59 13.96
N GLY A 59 9.35 -1.93 13.89
CA GLY A 59 10.38 -2.74 14.54
C GLY A 59 11.67 -2.85 13.71
N HIS A 60 12.39 -3.95 13.91
CA HIS A 60 13.63 -4.24 13.20
C HIS A 60 13.46 -5.43 12.25
N ALA A 61 14.19 -5.40 11.13
CA ALA A 61 14.22 -6.51 10.18
C ALA A 61 14.80 -7.79 10.81
N PRO A 62 14.39 -9.00 10.36
CA PRO A 62 13.48 -9.26 9.24
C PRO A 62 12.00 -9.03 9.60
N TYR A 63 11.27 -8.35 8.72
CA TYR A 63 9.84 -8.07 8.93
C TYR A 63 8.99 -9.31 8.63
N LYS A 64 8.49 -9.96 9.68
CA LYS A 64 7.52 -11.06 9.58
C LYS A 64 6.12 -10.53 9.84
N TYR A 65 5.44 -10.09 8.79
CA TYR A 65 4.08 -9.58 8.89
C TYR A 65 3.09 -10.72 9.18
N PRO A 66 2.23 -10.58 10.20
CA PRO A 66 1.20 -11.58 10.51
C PRO A 66 0.04 -11.53 9.49
N GLU A 67 -0.71 -12.63 9.41
CA GLU A 67 -1.98 -12.70 8.68
C GLU A 67 -2.90 -11.53 9.06
N GLY A 68 -3.65 -11.02 8.09
CA GLY A 68 -4.52 -9.87 8.26
C GLY A 68 -3.79 -8.52 8.21
N THR A 69 -2.47 -8.52 8.03
CA THR A 69 -1.76 -7.29 7.65
C THR A 69 -2.28 -6.79 6.31
N ILE A 70 -2.67 -5.52 6.25
CA ILE A 70 -3.12 -4.87 5.02
C ILE A 70 -2.22 -3.67 4.74
N VAL A 71 -1.64 -3.65 3.55
CA VAL A 71 -0.89 -2.51 3.02
C VAL A 71 -1.68 -1.90 1.86
N VAL A 72 -1.93 -0.60 1.95
CA VAL A 72 -2.53 0.17 0.86
C VAL A 72 -1.47 1.06 0.25
N LYS A 73 -1.22 0.86 -1.05
CA LYS A 73 -0.33 1.69 -1.85
C LYS A 73 -1.16 2.60 -2.74
N GLU A 74 -1.07 3.90 -2.51
CA GLU A 74 -1.52 4.91 -3.48
C GLU A 74 -0.40 5.20 -4.46
N SER A 75 -0.69 5.17 -5.75
CA SER A 75 0.27 5.54 -6.81
C SER A 75 -0.26 6.73 -7.61
N TYR A 76 0.57 7.76 -7.71
CA TYR A 76 0.29 9.00 -8.44
C TYR A 76 1.27 9.14 -9.60
N LYS A 77 0.78 9.57 -10.76
CA LYS A 77 1.60 9.70 -11.98
C LYS A 77 2.67 10.80 -11.92
N ASN A 78 2.42 11.86 -11.13
CA ASN A 78 3.28 13.03 -11.01
C ASN A 78 3.02 13.77 -9.68
N ARG A 79 3.87 14.76 -9.38
CA ARG A 79 3.78 15.58 -8.16
C ARG A 79 2.44 16.32 -8.06
N GLU A 80 1.91 16.83 -9.17
CA GLU A 80 0.65 17.58 -9.17
C GLU A 80 -0.53 16.69 -8.73
N ALA A 81 -0.62 15.48 -9.29
CA ALA A 81 -1.64 14.51 -8.92
C ALA A 81 -1.54 14.11 -7.43
N TRP A 82 -0.31 13.99 -6.92
CA TRP A 82 -0.04 13.69 -5.51
C TRP A 82 -0.45 14.83 -4.58
N LEU A 83 -0.11 16.08 -4.91
CA LEU A 83 -0.48 17.26 -4.12
C LEU A 83 -2.00 17.45 -4.05
N LYS A 84 -2.70 17.23 -5.17
CA LYS A 84 -4.16 17.32 -5.24
C LYS A 84 -4.88 16.09 -4.65
N LYS A 85 -4.14 15.04 -4.26
CA LYS A 85 -4.70 13.72 -3.90
C LYS A 85 -5.73 13.20 -4.92
N GLY A 86 -5.49 13.50 -6.19
CA GLY A 86 -6.42 13.29 -7.30
C GLY A 86 -6.44 11.85 -7.80
N ASN A 87 -6.35 11.65 -9.13
CA ASN A 87 -6.38 10.33 -9.79
C ASN A 87 -5.22 9.43 -9.33
N LYS A 88 -5.44 8.73 -8.23
CA LYS A 88 -4.56 7.71 -7.68
C LYS A 88 -5.00 6.32 -8.12
N ILE A 89 -4.02 5.45 -8.30
CA ILE A 89 -4.23 4.01 -8.45
C ILE A 89 -4.00 3.38 -7.07
N LEU A 90 -4.95 2.58 -6.60
CA LEU A 90 -4.79 1.82 -5.36
C LEU A 90 -4.27 0.43 -5.68
N THR A 91 -3.28 -0.03 -4.92
CA THR A 91 -2.93 -1.44 -4.85
C THR A 91 -3.04 -1.86 -3.40
N ILE A 92 -3.86 -2.87 -3.13
CA ILE A 92 -4.06 -3.44 -1.80
C ILE A 92 -3.27 -4.74 -1.73
N MET A 93 -2.46 -4.88 -0.70
CA MET A 93 -1.70 -6.09 -0.41
C MET A 93 -2.19 -6.63 0.93
N ILE A 94 -2.60 -7.89 0.96
CA ILE A 94 -3.17 -8.54 2.15
C ILE A 94 -2.32 -9.75 2.47
N LYS A 95 -1.78 -9.81 3.70
CA LYS A 95 -1.09 -11.01 4.20
C LYS A 95 -2.15 -12.05 4.55
N GLN A 96 -2.17 -13.13 3.80
CA GLN A 96 -3.09 -14.26 3.95
C GLN A 96 -2.52 -15.29 4.92
N ALA A 97 -3.33 -16.31 5.24
CA ALA A 97 -2.89 -17.46 6.01
C ALA A 97 -1.69 -18.14 5.34
N GLU A 98 -0.81 -18.72 6.15
CA GLU A 98 0.38 -19.41 5.68
C GLU A 98 0.03 -20.51 4.66
N GLY A 99 0.74 -20.52 3.54
CA GLY A 99 0.51 -21.48 2.45
C GLY A 99 -0.62 -21.11 1.49
N THR A 100 -1.30 -19.97 1.67
CA THR A 100 -2.35 -19.50 0.74
C THR A 100 -1.76 -19.05 -0.60
N SER A 101 -0.58 -18.42 -0.59
CA SER A 101 0.10 -17.97 -1.81
C SER A 101 1.62 -18.05 -1.59
N PRO A 102 2.18 -19.26 -1.46
CA PRO A 102 3.58 -19.45 -1.07
C PRO A 102 4.56 -18.77 -2.04
N GLU A 103 4.21 -18.65 -3.33
CA GLU A 103 5.02 -17.97 -4.35
C GLU A 103 5.20 -16.47 -4.13
N THR A 104 4.29 -15.83 -3.38
CA THR A 104 4.39 -14.42 -2.98
C THR A 104 4.73 -14.25 -1.50
N GLY A 105 5.01 -15.34 -0.79
CA GLY A 105 5.10 -15.33 0.67
C GLY A 105 3.76 -14.97 1.31
N ASP A 106 2.67 -15.54 0.82
CA ASP A 106 1.28 -15.40 1.26
C ASP A 106 0.72 -13.97 1.17
N TRP A 107 1.19 -13.19 0.19
CA TRP A 107 0.63 -11.88 -0.10
C TRP A 107 -0.37 -11.97 -1.26
N GLY A 108 -1.63 -11.63 -0.99
CA GLY A 108 -2.66 -11.42 -2.00
C GLY A 108 -2.67 -9.97 -2.47
N PHE A 109 -3.01 -9.74 -3.75
CA PHE A 109 -2.99 -8.42 -4.39
C PHE A 109 -4.34 -8.07 -5.01
N ILE A 110 -4.81 -6.84 -4.79
CA ILE A 110 -6.01 -6.27 -5.40
C ILE A 110 -5.63 -4.92 -6.03
N MET A 111 -6.06 -4.67 -7.27
CA MET A 111 -5.80 -3.45 -8.04
C MET A 111 -7.10 -2.80 -8.51
#